data_AF-A0A6N6KUW7-F1
#
_entry.id   AF-A0A6N6KUW7-F1
#
_cell.length_a   1.000
_cell.length_b   1.000
_cell.length_c   1.000
_cell.angle_alpha   90.00
_cell.angle_beta   90.00
_cell.angle_gamma   90.00
#
_symmetry.space_group_name_H-M   'P 1'
#
loop_
_entity.id
_entity.type
_entity.pdbx_description
1 polymer ?
#
loop_
_entity_poly.entity_id
_entity_poly.type
_entity_poly.pdbx_seq_one_letter_code
_entity_poly.pdbx_strand_id
1 'polypeptide(L)'
;MGRETRLFKSEERRSRSEVSQFLHQVADKIEDGQVVLRQGQEELTLAIPTNLILEVQVEDEDKKTKGVQHSLEIELKWFDEDGTSGPLELG
;
A
#
# COMPACT_ATOMS: atom_id res chain seq x y z
N MET A 1 2.88 -2.96 -22.66
CA MET A 1 3.78 -2.91 -21.49
C MET A 1 3.33 -1.74 -20.64
N GLY A 2 2.99 -1.97 -19.37
CA GLY A 2 2.67 -0.90 -18.44
C GLY A 2 3.92 -0.11 -18.05
N ARG A 3 3.75 1.14 -17.61
CA ARG A 3 4.83 1.99 -17.08
C ARG A 3 4.65 2.10 -15.57
N GLU A 4 5.69 1.77 -14.82
CA GLU A 4 5.72 1.98 -13.38
C GLU A 4 6.20 3.41 -13.09
N THR A 5 5.54 4.10 -12.16
CA THR A 5 5.99 5.40 -11.64
C THR A 5 5.85 5.39 -10.13
N ARG A 6 6.95 5.62 -9.42
CA ARG A 6 6.97 5.69 -7.96
C ARG A 6 6.55 7.08 -7.51
N LEU A 7 5.45 7.15 -6.74
CA LEU A 7 4.88 8.42 -6.26
C LEU A 7 5.40 8.84 -4.89
N PHE A 8 5.75 7.89 -4.02
CA PHE A 8 6.24 8.12 -2.67
C PHE A 8 7.17 6.98 -2.24
N LYS A 9 8.20 7.27 -1.43
CA LYS A 9 9.05 6.24 -0.80
C LYS A 9 9.64 6.74 0.51
N SER A 10 9.47 5.95 1.57
CA SER A 10 10.17 6.12 2.84
C SER A 10 10.86 4.81 3.25
N GLU A 11 12.05 4.89 3.84
CA GLU A 11 12.76 3.74 4.40
C GLU A 11 13.43 4.15 5.71
N GLU A 12 13.12 3.44 6.80
CA GLU A 12 13.64 3.75 8.13
C GLU A 12 13.68 2.50 9.01
N ARG A 13 14.52 2.54 10.06
CA ARG A 13 14.60 1.46 11.04
C ARG A 13 13.66 1.75 12.18
N ARG A 14 12.72 0.83 12.42
CA ARG A 14 11.76 0.89 13.54
C ARG A 14 11.78 -0.40 14.34
N SER A 15 11.40 -0.32 15.60
CA SER A 15 11.15 -1.49 16.45
C SER A 15 9.88 -2.22 16.02
N ARG A 16 9.73 -3.49 16.41
CA ARG A 16 8.52 -4.28 16.13
C ARG A 16 7.23 -3.62 16.64
N SER A 17 7.30 -2.95 17.80
CA SER A 17 6.14 -2.26 18.37
C SER A 17 5.74 -1.05 17.53
N GLU A 18 6.70 -0.25 17.10
CA GLU A 18 6.45 0.92 16.25
C GLU A 18 5.91 0.51 14.88
N VAL A 19 6.41 -0.60 14.31
CA VAL A 19 5.87 -1.16 13.06
C VAL A 19 4.42 -1.61 13.24
N SER A 20 4.11 -2.35 14.30
CA SER A 20 2.74 -2.81 14.57
C SER A 20 1.77 -1.64 14.76
N GLN A 21 2.16 -0.62 15.55
CA GLN A 21 1.36 0.58 15.73
C GLN A 21 1.13 1.32 14.41
N PHE A 22 2.15 1.41 13.55
CA PHE A 22 2.01 2.03 12.25
C PHE A 22 1.06 1.26 11.33
N LEU A 23 1.15 -0.08 11.29
CA LEU A 23 0.24 -0.90 10.50
C LEU A 23 -1.22 -0.79 10.98
N HIS A 24 -1.45 -0.64 12.29
CA HIS A 24 -2.78 -0.35 12.81
C HIS A 24 -3.32 0.99 12.31
N GLN A 25 -2.50 2.05 12.34
CA GLN A 25 -2.91 3.35 11.79
C GLN A 25 -3.20 3.28 10.29
N VAL A 26 -2.41 2.49 9.55
CA VAL A 26 -2.67 2.27 8.12
C VAL A 26 -4.02 1.56 7.92
N ALA A 27 -4.31 0.52 8.70
CA ALA A 27 -5.60 -0.16 8.66
C ALA A 27 -6.76 0.79 8.95
N ASP A 28 -6.65 1.61 10.00
CA ASP A 28 -7.68 2.62 10.34
C ASP A 28 -7.90 3.61 9.18
N LYS A 29 -6.83 4.01 8.47
CA LYS A 29 -6.93 4.95 7.35
C LYS A 29 -7.48 4.32 6.07
N ILE A 30 -7.26 3.03 5.87
CA ILE A 30 -7.88 2.27 4.78
C ILE A 30 -9.38 2.16 5.01
N GLU A 31 -9.81 1.87 6.24
CA GLU A 31 -11.23 1.85 6.65
C GLU A 31 -11.91 3.21 6.40
N ASP A 32 -11.21 4.32 6.70
CA ASP A 32 -11.67 5.68 6.42
C ASP A 32 -11.79 6.01 4.91
N GLY A 33 -11.21 5.19 4.03
CA GLY A 33 -11.18 5.43 2.57
C GLY A 33 -10.19 6.50 2.11
N GLN A 34 -9.36 7.04 3.01
CA GLN A 34 -8.35 8.04 2.67
C GLN A 34 -7.07 7.89 3.50
N VAL A 35 -5.95 7.81 2.80
CA VAL A 35 -4.61 7.77 3.40
C VAL A 35 -3.84 9.02 3.01
N VAL A 36 -3.28 9.73 3.98
CA VAL A 36 -2.37 10.86 3.75
C VAL A 36 -0.99 10.49 4.25
N LEU A 37 -0.04 10.32 3.32
CA LEU A 37 1.36 10.04 3.60
C LEU A 37 2.14 11.36 3.68
N ARG A 38 2.94 11.52 4.74
CA ARG A 38 3.75 12.72 4.98
C ARG A 38 5.16 12.37 5.41
N GLN A 39 6.15 12.99 4.79
CA GLN A 39 7.54 12.91 5.23
C GLN A 39 8.26 14.24 4.94
N GLY A 40 8.57 15.01 5.99
CA GLY A 40 9.19 16.33 5.84
C GLY A 40 8.28 17.30 5.11
N GLN A 41 8.66 17.71 3.89
CA GLN A 41 7.87 18.60 3.03
C GLN A 41 7.03 17.83 1.99
N GLU A 42 7.19 16.51 1.90
CA GLU A 42 6.42 15.67 0.97
C GLU A 42 5.09 15.28 1.60
N GLU A 43 4.01 15.43 0.82
CA GLU A 43 2.66 15.02 1.17
C GLU A 43 2.00 14.37 -0.04
N LEU A 44 1.44 13.18 0.14
CA LEU A 44 0.66 12.46 -0.86
C LEU A 44 -0.67 12.02 -0.24
N THR A 45 -1.77 12.38 -0.89
CA THR A 45 -3.11 11.93 -0.51
C THR A 45 -3.58 10.84 -1.48
N LEU A 46 -4.01 9.71 -0.94
CA LEU A 46 -4.55 8.57 -1.66
C LEU A 46 -6.02 8.41 -1.29
N ALA A 47 -6.89 8.35 -2.31
CA ALA A 47 -8.27 7.91 -2.15
C ALA A 47 -8.30 6.39 -2.34
N ILE A 48 -8.76 5.67 -1.32
CA ILE A 48 -8.79 4.21 -1.31
C ILE A 48 -10.22 3.75 -1.62
N PRO A 49 -10.45 2.99 -2.71
CA PRO A 49 -11.78 2.52 -3.04
C PRO A 49 -12.23 1.38 -2.12
N THR A 50 -13.53 1.08 -2.14
CA THR A 50 -14.14 0.01 -1.33
C THR A 50 -13.64 -1.38 -1.69
N ASN A 51 -13.27 -1.61 -2.96
CA ASN A 51 -12.76 -2.89 -3.44
C ASN A 51 -11.25 -2.78 -3.65
N LEU A 52 -10.51 -3.74 -3.09
CA LEU A 52 -9.05 -3.78 -3.17
C LEU A 52 -8.60 -5.19 -3.52
N ILE A 53 -7.49 -5.27 -4.25
CA ILE A 53 -6.72 -6.50 -4.40
C ILE A 53 -5.62 -6.46 -3.35
N LEU A 54 -5.65 -7.43 -2.43
CA LEU A 54 -4.62 -7.63 -1.41
C LEU A 54 -3.67 -8.74 -1.85
N GLU A 55 -2.39 -8.42 -1.94
CA GLU A 55 -1.31 -9.36 -2.22
C GLU A 55 -0.35 -9.43 -1.03
N VAL A 56 0.05 -10.63 -0.65
CA VAL A 56 0.99 -10.86 0.46
C VAL A 56 2.08 -11.80 -0.02
N GLN A 57 3.33 -11.38 0.15
CA GLN A 57 4.50 -12.12 -0.33
C GLN A 57 5.58 -12.15 0.75
N VAL A 58 6.28 -13.28 0.86
CA VAL A 58 7.43 -13.46 1.72
C VAL A 58 8.58 -13.96 0.87
N GLU A 59 9.75 -13.34 1.00
CA GLU A 59 10.94 -13.71 0.24
C GLU A 59 12.19 -13.81 1.11
N ASP A 60 13.08 -14.70 0.68
CA ASP A 60 14.44 -14.84 1.19
C ASP A 60 15.41 -14.41 0.07
N GLU A 61 16.14 -13.33 0.31
CA GLU A 61 17.17 -12.85 -0.62
C GLU A 61 18.56 -13.04 -0.04
N ASP A 62 19.39 -13.87 -0.69
CA ASP A 62 20.80 -14.01 -0.32
C ASP A 62 21.60 -12.76 -0.71
N LYS A 63 21.91 -11.93 0.29
CA LYS A 63 22.71 -10.69 0.13
C LYS A 63 24.22 -10.95 0.18
N LYS A 64 24.68 -12.19 -0.03
CA LYS A 64 26.08 -12.65 -0.04
C LYS A 64 26.81 -12.29 1.25
N THR A 65 27.34 -11.07 1.32
CA THR A 65 28.14 -10.58 2.46
C THR A 65 27.30 -10.25 3.70
N LYS A 66 25.99 -10.03 3.54
CA LYS A 66 25.08 -9.72 4.65
C LYS A 66 24.21 -10.91 5.10
N GLY A 67 24.41 -12.08 4.50
CA GLY A 67 23.57 -13.27 4.72
C GLY A 67 22.21 -13.16 4.03
N VAL A 68 21.26 -13.99 4.47
CA VAL A 68 19.89 -13.99 3.95
C VAL A 68 19.12 -12.83 4.57
N GLN A 69 18.53 -12.00 3.72
CA GLN A 69 17.57 -10.99 4.10
C GLN A 69 16.16 -11.55 3.90
N HIS A 70 15.33 -11.42 4.93
CA HIS A 70 13.92 -11.77 4.86
C HIS A 70 13.09 -10.51 4.57
N SER A 71 12.17 -10.58 3.62
CA SER A 71 11.17 -9.55 3.36
C SER A 71 9.76 -10.13 3.50
N LEU A 72 8.86 -9.33 4.09
CA LEU A 72 7.42 -9.54 4.07
C LEU A 72 6.82 -8.30 3.42
N GLU A 73 6.10 -8.50 2.32
CA GLU A 73 5.45 -7.45 1.56
C GLU A 73 3.93 -7.63 1.65
N ILE A 74 3.24 -6.52 1.86
CA ILE A 74 1.78 -6.42 1.88
C ILE A 74 1.44 -5.31 0.90
N GLU A 75 0.88 -5.68 -0.24
CA GLU A 75 0.54 -4.75 -1.30
C GLU A 75 -0.98 -4.62 -1.44
N LEU A 76 -1.43 -3.39 -1.60
CA LEU A 76 -2.81 -3.05 -1.95
C LEU A 76 -2.82 -2.48 -3.36
N LYS A 77 -3.62 -3.07 -4.24
CA LYS A 77 -3.77 -2.65 -5.64
C LYS A 77 -5.24 -2.33 -5.89
N TRP A 78 -5.48 -1.26 -6.64
CA TRP A 78 -6.82 -0.85 -7.05
C TRP A 78 -6.76 -0.11 -8.39
N PHE A 79 -7.93 0.03 -9.00
CA PHE A 79 -8.12 0.84 -10.19
C PHE A 79 -8.96 2.06 -9.82
N ASP A 80 -8.81 3.16 -10.57
CA ASP A 80 -9.64 4.36 -10.37
C ASP A 80 -11.13 4.09 -10.65
N GLU A 81 -11.44 3.02 -11.37
CA GLU A 81 -12.78 2.62 -11.80
C GLU A 81 -13.12 1.18 -11.36
N ASP A 82 -13.28 0.93 -10.05
CA ASP A 82 -14.13 -0.18 -9.63
C ASP A 82 -15.60 0.25 -9.83
N GLY A 83 -16.10 -0.07 -11.02
CA GLY A 83 -17.25 0.54 -11.67
C GLY A 83 -18.55 0.56 -10.87
N THR A 84 -19.11 1.77 -10.75
CA THR A 84 -20.57 1.93 -10.66
C THR A 84 -21.12 1.91 -12.09
N SER A 85 -21.10 0.75 -12.76
CA SER A 85 -21.91 0.59 -13.96
C SER A 85 -23.36 0.51 -13.49
N GLY A 86 -24.07 1.63 -13.53
CA GLY A 86 -25.49 1.69 -13.20
C GLY A 86 -26.27 0.69 -14.06
N PRO A 87 -27.36 0.11 -13.54
CA PRO A 87 -28.16 -0.83 -14.30
C PRO A 87 -28.66 -0.19 -15.60
N LEU A 88 -28.64 -0.97 -16.69
CA LEU A 88 -29.23 -0.61 -17.96
C LEU A 88 -30.73 -0.32 -17.75
N GLU A 89 -31.14 0.95 -17.84
CA GLU A 89 -32.56 1.30 -17.92
C GLU A 89 -33.02 1.24 -19.39
N LEU A 90 -34.10 0.48 -19.62
CA LEU A 90 -34.84 0.50 -20.87
C LEU A 90 -36.08 1.37 -20.65
N GLY A 91 -36.27 2.35 -21.54
CA GLY A 91 -37.54 3.06 -21.69
C GLY A 91 -38.59 2.19 -22.37
#